data_AF-A0A5C3QLZ8-F1
#
_entry.id   AF-A0A5C3QLZ8-F1
#
_cell.length_a   1.000
_cell.length_b   1.000
_cell.length_c   1.000
_cell.angle_alpha   90.00
_cell.angle_beta   90.00
_cell.angle_gamma   90.00
#
_symmetry.space_group_name_H-M   'P 1'
#
loop_
_entity.id
_entity.type
_entity.pdbx_description
1 polymer ?
#
loop_
_entity_poly.entity_id
_entity_poly.type
_entity_poly.pdbx_seq_one_letter_code
_entity_poly.pdbx_strand_id
1 'polypeptide(L)'
;MKFFASFFAVLAVAVSANSLLEKRASVNGVADIDYATLNGGNSGGSGADVVTVNSLSALTSAVAGNTKKVVVVTGNISGGAIVKVGGNTTIVGRDGATLTVVGLRVLGVSNVIIRNLKINTVVGDAIGVQEVSKVWVDHVELWSDLTHDKDYYDGPLDITHGVTEMTVSYVHFHTHYKGTLVGHSDSNSSEDTKITVTCAFNYFKHVNSRTPSFRFGRGHIYNNVFDERVPLLIVLQLEC
;
A
#
# COMPACT_ATOMS: atom_id res chain seq x y z
N MET A 1 -48.71 19.89 53.69
CA MET A 1 -47.98 18.91 52.86
C MET A 1 -46.65 19.56 52.48
N LYS A 2 -45.52 19.06 52.98
CA LYS A 2 -44.19 19.62 52.72
C LYS A 2 -43.63 18.94 51.45
N PHE A 3 -43.47 19.69 50.37
CA PHE A 3 -42.80 19.21 49.16
C PHE A 3 -41.28 19.35 49.33
N PHE A 4 -40.57 18.23 49.32
CA PHE A 4 -39.11 18.21 49.16
C PHE A 4 -38.78 18.21 47.67
N ALA A 5 -38.06 19.22 47.20
CA ALA A 5 -37.47 19.23 45.86
C ALA A 5 -36.10 18.53 45.93
N SER A 6 -35.99 17.32 45.37
CA SER A 6 -34.71 16.65 45.17
C SER A 6 -34.00 17.25 43.96
N PHE A 7 -32.86 17.89 44.20
CA PHE A 7 -31.90 18.27 43.16
C PHE A 7 -31.20 17.01 42.64
N PHE A 8 -31.44 16.66 41.36
CA PHE A 8 -30.58 15.70 40.65
C PHE A 8 -29.35 16.45 40.12
N ALA A 9 -28.19 16.21 40.74
CA ALA A 9 -26.91 16.61 40.16
C ALA A 9 -26.54 15.61 39.06
N VAL A 10 -26.64 16.02 37.80
CA VAL A 10 -26.12 15.25 36.67
C VAL A 10 -24.62 15.45 36.62
N LEU A 11 -23.86 14.45 37.05
CA LEU A 11 -22.41 14.41 36.91
C LEU A 11 -22.09 14.15 35.43
N ALA A 12 -21.72 15.19 34.69
CA ALA A 12 -21.21 15.03 33.33
C ALA A 12 -19.84 14.34 33.39
N VAL A 13 -19.80 13.04 33.07
CA VAL A 13 -18.54 12.33 32.88
C VAL A 13 -17.98 12.76 31.53
N ALA A 14 -16.90 13.56 31.56
CA ALA A 14 -16.13 13.85 30.36
C ALA A 14 -15.48 12.55 29.88
N VAL A 15 -16.03 11.95 28.83
CA VAL A 15 -15.36 10.88 28.10
C VAL A 15 -14.17 11.52 27.38
N SER A 16 -12.99 11.35 27.95
CA SER A 16 -11.73 11.55 27.22
C SER A 16 -11.77 10.63 26.01
N ALA A 17 -11.95 11.22 24.82
CA ALA A 17 -11.66 10.53 23.58
C ALA A 17 -10.17 10.19 23.61
N ASN A 18 -9.84 8.96 23.99
CA ASN A 18 -8.52 8.43 23.74
C ASN A 18 -8.30 8.60 22.23
N SER A 19 -7.38 9.47 21.84
CA SER A 19 -6.88 9.48 20.48
C SER A 19 -6.46 8.04 20.21
N LEU A 20 -7.11 7.39 19.23
CA LEU A 20 -6.62 6.12 18.72
C LEU A 20 -5.13 6.32 18.49
N LEU A 21 -4.30 5.55 19.20
CA LEU A 21 -2.86 5.61 19.05
C LEU A 21 -2.52 5.10 17.66
N GLU A 22 -2.64 5.96 16.65
CA GLU A 22 -2.07 5.71 15.35
C GLU A 22 -0.55 5.78 15.53
N LYS A 23 0.09 4.61 15.55
CA LYS A 23 1.54 4.53 15.39
C LYS A 23 1.86 5.16 14.03
N ARG A 24 2.23 6.44 14.03
CA ARG A 24 2.64 7.14 12.80
C ARG A 24 3.75 6.33 12.14
N ALA A 25 3.65 6.15 10.83
CA ALA A 25 4.69 5.47 10.07
C ALA A 25 6.04 6.16 10.31
N SER A 26 6.99 5.41 10.86
CA SER A 26 8.31 5.92 11.19
C SER A 26 9.15 6.04 9.92
N VAL A 27 9.88 7.15 9.79
CA VAL A 27 10.90 7.35 8.74
C VAL A 27 12.01 6.29 8.77
N ASN A 28 12.23 5.68 9.93
CA ASN A 28 13.21 4.63 10.15
C ASN A 28 12.58 3.24 10.30
N GLY A 29 11.27 3.12 9.98
CA GLY A 29 10.58 1.83 10.01
C GLY A 29 11.23 0.85 9.04
N VAL A 30 11.38 -0.40 9.49
CA VAL A 30 11.83 -1.54 8.70
C VAL A 30 10.69 -2.55 8.63
N ALA A 31 10.65 -3.36 7.58
CA ALA A 31 9.63 -4.40 7.47
C ALA A 31 9.73 -5.37 8.65
N ASP A 32 8.58 -5.67 9.24
CA ASP A 32 8.45 -6.51 10.43
C ASP A 32 7.48 -7.69 10.23
N ILE A 33 7.03 -7.92 8.98
CA ILE A 33 6.09 -8.99 8.62
C ILE A 33 6.65 -9.83 7.47
N ASP A 34 6.81 -11.13 7.73
CA ASP A 34 6.91 -12.22 6.75
C ASP A 34 7.93 -12.00 5.61
N TYR A 35 7.58 -12.17 4.32
CA TYR A 35 8.55 -12.25 3.22
C TYR A 35 9.51 -11.05 3.11
N ALA A 36 9.06 -9.82 3.42
CA ALA A 36 9.93 -8.64 3.40
C ALA A 36 10.96 -8.59 4.56
N THR A 37 10.88 -9.50 5.54
CA THR A 37 11.84 -9.61 6.66
C THR A 37 13.00 -10.56 6.35
N LEU A 38 12.90 -11.35 5.28
CA LEU A 38 13.89 -12.38 4.96
C LEU A 38 15.20 -11.78 4.44
N ASN A 39 16.26 -12.60 4.44
CA ASN A 39 17.53 -12.32 3.77
C ASN A 39 18.16 -10.95 4.10
N GLY A 40 18.14 -10.58 5.39
CA GLY A 40 18.65 -9.30 5.90
C GLY A 40 17.59 -8.19 6.00
N GLY A 41 16.34 -8.51 5.67
CA GLY A 41 15.18 -7.64 5.80
C GLY A 41 15.12 -6.50 4.77
N ASN A 42 14.00 -5.79 4.81
CA ASN A 42 13.78 -4.56 4.06
C ASN A 42 13.88 -3.36 5.01
N SER A 43 14.90 -2.54 4.81
CA SER A 43 15.16 -1.35 5.61
C SER A 43 14.88 -0.05 4.85
N GLY A 44 14.59 -0.13 3.56
CA GLY A 44 14.43 1.01 2.67
C GLY A 44 15.55 2.04 2.86
N GLY A 45 15.13 3.27 3.14
CA GLY A 45 15.97 4.41 3.46
C GLY A 45 16.37 4.58 4.93
N SER A 46 15.98 3.68 5.83
CA SER A 46 16.13 3.87 7.30
C SER A 46 17.55 4.30 7.70
N GLY A 47 17.66 5.42 8.42
CA GLY A 47 18.94 6.03 8.81
C GLY A 47 19.60 6.94 7.78
N ALA A 48 18.98 7.20 6.62
CA ALA A 48 19.39 8.25 5.71
C ALA A 48 18.76 9.61 6.07
N ASP A 49 19.29 10.67 5.47
CA ASP A 49 18.70 12.00 5.57
C ASP A 49 17.29 12.04 4.99
N VAL A 50 16.45 12.86 5.60
CA VAL A 50 15.03 12.97 5.28
C VAL A 50 14.80 14.18 4.38
N VAL A 51 14.21 13.93 3.20
CA VAL A 51 13.73 14.97 2.28
C VAL A 51 12.22 15.04 2.36
N THR A 52 11.65 16.24 2.56
CA THR A 52 10.18 16.44 2.54
C THR A 52 9.76 17.02 1.19
N VAL A 53 8.70 16.48 0.61
CA VAL A 53 8.17 16.87 -0.71
C VAL A 53 6.66 17.15 -0.64
N ASN A 54 6.22 18.09 -1.49
CA ASN A 54 4.82 18.51 -1.61
C ASN A 54 4.43 18.85 -3.06
N SER A 55 5.24 18.46 -4.04
CA SER A 55 4.98 18.66 -5.47
C SER A 55 5.48 17.47 -6.28
N LEU A 56 4.91 17.27 -7.48
CA LEU A 56 5.25 16.14 -8.34
C LEU A 56 6.73 16.17 -8.75
N SER A 57 7.25 17.35 -9.10
CA SER A 57 8.66 17.52 -9.48
C SER A 57 9.58 17.18 -8.31
N ALA A 58 9.29 17.67 -7.11
CA ALA A 58 10.09 17.38 -5.92
C ALA A 58 10.05 15.89 -5.56
N LEU A 59 8.87 15.25 -5.62
CA LEU A 59 8.74 13.81 -5.42
C LEU A 59 9.59 13.04 -6.44
N THR A 60 9.43 13.36 -7.73
CA THR A 60 10.13 12.70 -8.84
C THR A 60 11.65 12.79 -8.68
N SER A 61 12.17 13.97 -8.34
CA SER A 61 13.61 14.14 -8.11
C SER A 61 14.09 13.41 -6.85
N ALA A 62 13.32 13.47 -5.76
CA ALA A 62 13.74 12.92 -4.48
C ALA A 62 13.82 11.38 -4.47
N VAL A 63 12.95 10.70 -5.22
CA VAL A 63 12.91 9.22 -5.23
C VAL A 63 13.81 8.58 -6.29
N ALA A 64 14.47 9.38 -7.13
CA ALA A 64 15.30 8.87 -8.23
C ALA A 64 16.63 8.28 -7.74
N GLY A 65 17.18 7.33 -8.52
CA GLY A 65 18.48 6.70 -8.27
C GLY A 65 18.51 5.78 -7.04
N ASN A 66 19.63 5.09 -6.80
CA ASN A 66 19.70 4.02 -5.79
C ASN A 66 20.40 4.41 -4.47
N THR A 67 20.83 5.66 -4.33
CA THR A 67 21.40 6.17 -3.07
C THR A 67 20.36 6.08 -1.96
N LYS A 68 20.73 5.55 -0.80
CA LYS A 68 19.83 5.38 0.35
C LYS A 68 19.18 6.70 0.75
N LYS A 69 17.84 6.73 0.87
CA LYS A 69 17.09 7.98 1.08
C LYS A 69 15.73 7.78 1.75
N VAL A 70 15.30 8.75 2.56
CA VAL A 70 13.93 8.84 3.07
C VAL A 70 13.24 10.04 2.44
N VAL A 71 12.08 9.80 1.83
CA VAL A 71 11.22 10.82 1.22
C VAL A 71 9.91 10.89 2.00
N VAL A 72 9.65 12.04 2.60
CA VAL A 72 8.42 12.33 3.34
C VAL A 72 7.47 13.12 2.46
N VAL A 73 6.28 12.59 2.19
CA VAL A 73 5.25 13.28 1.41
C VAL A 73 4.34 14.08 2.34
N THR A 74 4.00 15.29 1.96
CA THR A 74 3.06 16.17 2.68
C THR A 74 1.99 16.72 1.74
N GLY A 75 0.78 16.88 2.27
CA GLY A 75 -0.35 17.42 1.51
C GLY A 75 -0.77 16.52 0.34
N ASN A 76 -1.39 17.12 -0.66
CA ASN A 76 -1.79 16.45 -1.90
C ASN A 76 -0.79 16.77 -3.02
N ILE A 77 -0.24 15.75 -3.66
CA ILE A 77 0.56 15.88 -4.88
C ILE A 77 -0.26 15.33 -6.04
N SER A 78 -0.44 16.14 -7.08
CA SER A 78 -1.13 15.76 -8.32
C SER A 78 -0.30 16.10 -9.55
N GLY A 79 -0.55 15.41 -10.67
CA GLY A 79 0.06 15.81 -11.95
C GLY A 79 0.11 14.77 -13.07
N GLY A 80 -0.63 13.66 -12.98
CA GLY A 80 -0.83 12.77 -14.13
C GLY A 80 0.43 12.01 -14.56
N ALA A 81 1.18 11.45 -13.62
CA ALA A 81 2.45 10.80 -13.92
C ALA A 81 2.67 9.50 -13.13
N ILE A 82 3.44 8.58 -13.70
CA ILE A 82 3.95 7.41 -12.99
C ILE A 82 5.41 7.68 -12.62
N VAL A 83 5.68 7.87 -11.34
CA VAL A 83 7.00 8.22 -10.82
C VAL A 83 7.82 6.95 -10.60
N LYS A 84 8.99 6.85 -11.23
CA LYS A 84 9.93 5.73 -11.03
C LYS A 84 10.67 5.91 -9.70
N VAL A 85 10.54 4.92 -8.82
CA VAL A 85 11.20 4.88 -7.50
C VAL A 85 12.48 4.06 -7.60
N GLY A 86 13.60 4.64 -7.17
CA GLY A 86 14.89 3.95 -7.09
C GLY A 86 15.04 3.11 -5.82
N GLY A 87 16.06 2.25 -5.80
CA GLY A 87 16.33 1.36 -4.67
C GLY A 87 16.80 2.08 -3.40
N ASN A 88 16.77 1.37 -2.26
CA ASN A 88 17.13 1.89 -0.93
C ASN A 88 16.30 3.11 -0.51
N THR A 89 15.01 3.10 -0.86
CA THR A 89 14.12 4.25 -0.70
C THR A 89 13.02 3.93 0.29
N THR A 90 12.80 4.80 1.28
CA THR A 90 11.56 4.84 2.05
C THR A 90 10.75 6.04 1.61
N ILE A 91 9.53 5.82 1.10
CA ILE A 91 8.53 6.86 0.90
C ILE A 91 7.50 6.73 2.02
N VAL A 92 7.30 7.80 2.79
CA VAL A 92 6.33 7.82 3.87
C VAL A 92 5.48 9.09 3.83
N GLY A 93 4.16 8.96 3.89
CA GLY A 93 3.29 10.13 3.99
C GLY A 93 3.20 10.67 5.41
N ARG A 94 3.02 11.99 5.55
CA ARG A 94 2.45 12.59 6.76
C ARG A 94 0.94 12.35 6.82
N ASP A 95 0.32 12.78 7.90
CA ASP A 95 -1.14 12.71 8.06
C ASP A 95 -1.86 13.33 6.85
N GLY A 96 -2.79 12.58 6.27
CA GLY A 96 -3.53 12.95 5.05
C GLY A 96 -2.72 13.05 3.75
N ALA A 97 -1.45 12.65 3.73
CA ALA A 97 -0.63 12.73 2.51
C ALA A 97 -1.21 11.89 1.37
N THR A 98 -1.44 12.55 0.23
CA THR A 98 -2.19 12.00 -0.91
C THR A 98 -1.43 12.20 -2.22
N LEU A 99 -1.46 11.19 -3.08
CA LEU A 99 -1.04 11.22 -4.47
C LEU A 99 -2.28 11.05 -5.36
N THR A 100 -2.74 12.12 -6.01
CA THR A 100 -3.93 12.10 -6.87
C THR A 100 -3.52 12.13 -8.34
N VAL A 101 -3.91 11.09 -9.09
CA VAL A 101 -3.46 10.86 -10.48
C VAL A 101 -1.92 10.78 -10.58
N VAL A 102 -1.26 10.29 -9.54
CA VAL A 102 0.20 10.06 -9.51
C VAL A 102 0.46 8.65 -9.02
N GLY A 103 1.02 7.81 -9.90
CA GLY A 103 1.41 6.44 -9.57
C GLY A 103 2.89 6.32 -9.19
N LEU A 104 3.25 5.19 -8.58
CA LEU A 104 4.62 4.83 -8.24
C LEU A 104 5.02 3.55 -8.96
N ARG A 105 6.18 3.54 -9.62
CA ARG A 105 6.74 2.36 -10.27
C ARG A 105 8.07 1.98 -9.65
N VAL A 106 8.11 0.82 -8.99
CA VAL A 106 9.32 0.18 -8.46
C VAL A 106 9.74 -0.88 -9.48
N LEU A 107 10.84 -0.65 -10.19
CA LEU A 107 11.24 -1.49 -11.33
C LEU A 107 12.75 -1.73 -11.35
N GLY A 108 13.16 -3.00 -11.36
CA GLY A 108 14.56 -3.41 -11.49
C GLY A 108 15.46 -2.95 -10.34
N VAL A 109 14.91 -2.78 -9.14
CA VAL A 109 15.60 -2.30 -7.94
C VAL A 109 15.32 -3.20 -6.74
N SER A 110 15.87 -2.87 -5.58
CA SER A 110 15.62 -3.60 -4.33
C SER A 110 15.55 -2.64 -3.14
N ASN A 111 15.00 -3.14 -2.02
CA ASN A 111 14.97 -2.47 -0.72
C ASN A 111 14.17 -1.15 -0.77
N VAL A 112 12.85 -1.28 -0.97
CA VAL A 112 11.92 -0.14 -1.06
C VAL A 112 10.78 -0.30 -0.06
N ILE A 113 10.45 0.79 0.64
CA ILE A 113 9.34 0.87 1.59
C ILE A 113 8.40 2.00 1.15
N ILE A 114 7.10 1.73 1.07
CA ILE A 114 6.05 2.72 0.74
C ILE A 114 4.99 2.65 1.84
N ARG A 115 4.80 3.73 2.59
CA ARG A 115 3.91 3.72 3.77
C ARG A 115 3.09 4.99 3.99
N ASN A 116 1.94 4.83 4.64
CA ASN A 116 1.09 5.93 5.11
C ASN A 116 0.73 6.93 4.00
N LEU A 117 0.37 6.41 2.83
CA LEU A 117 -0.01 7.22 1.67
C LEU A 117 -1.42 6.88 1.23
N LYS A 118 -2.09 7.88 0.69
CA LYS A 118 -3.32 7.72 -0.08
C LYS A 118 -2.97 7.86 -1.56
N ILE A 119 -3.32 6.92 -2.42
CA ILE A 119 -3.05 7.00 -3.86
C ILE A 119 -4.34 6.71 -4.62
N ASN A 120 -4.73 7.61 -5.52
CA ASN A 120 -6.02 7.49 -6.20
C ASN A 120 -6.05 7.96 -7.65
N THR A 121 -7.04 7.41 -8.37
CA THR A 121 -7.44 7.81 -9.73
C THR A 121 -6.26 7.84 -10.71
N VAL A 122 -5.37 6.86 -10.63
CA VAL A 122 -4.21 6.74 -11.52
C VAL A 122 -4.61 5.97 -12.77
N VAL A 123 -4.46 6.59 -13.95
CA VAL A 123 -4.61 5.90 -15.23
C VAL A 123 -3.37 5.01 -15.44
N GLY A 124 -3.56 3.70 -15.35
CA GLY A 124 -2.49 2.70 -15.16
C GLY A 124 -2.46 2.15 -13.74
N ASP A 125 -1.29 1.69 -13.28
CA ASP A 125 -1.15 1.19 -11.91
C ASP A 125 -0.90 2.32 -10.91
N ALA A 126 -1.58 2.30 -9.77
CA ALA A 126 -1.25 3.24 -8.69
C ALA A 126 0.10 2.88 -8.04
N ILE A 127 0.36 1.60 -7.82
CA ILE A 127 1.68 1.08 -7.44
C ILE A 127 2.00 -0.13 -8.33
N GLY A 128 2.96 0.02 -9.24
CA GLY A 128 3.50 -1.10 -10.02
C GLY A 128 4.84 -1.57 -9.45
N VAL A 129 4.96 -2.87 -9.19
CA VAL A 129 6.17 -3.49 -8.61
C VAL A 129 6.64 -4.61 -9.53
N GLN A 130 7.82 -4.46 -10.14
CA GLN A 130 8.25 -5.31 -11.24
C GLN A 130 9.74 -5.63 -11.18
N GLU A 131 10.16 -6.88 -11.39
CA GLU A 131 11.57 -7.28 -11.46
C GLU A 131 12.39 -6.85 -10.23
N VAL A 132 11.80 -6.94 -9.03
CA VAL A 132 12.40 -6.41 -7.79
C VAL A 132 12.46 -7.43 -6.67
N SER A 133 13.24 -7.12 -5.64
CA SER A 133 13.22 -7.83 -4.36
C SER A 133 13.11 -6.87 -3.18
N LYS A 134 12.65 -7.36 -2.02
CA LYS A 134 12.61 -6.59 -0.75
C LYS A 134 11.77 -5.32 -0.87
N VAL A 135 10.47 -5.50 -1.03
CA VAL A 135 9.50 -4.40 -1.10
C VAL A 135 8.47 -4.54 0.01
N TRP A 136 8.16 -3.44 0.68
CA TRP A 136 7.14 -3.39 1.72
C TRP A 136 6.19 -2.24 1.46
N VAL A 137 4.93 -2.58 1.17
CA VAL A 137 3.85 -1.61 1.03
C VAL A 137 2.94 -1.76 2.24
N ASP A 138 2.85 -0.71 3.05
CA ASP A 138 2.19 -0.82 4.36
C ASP A 138 1.40 0.43 4.80
N HIS A 139 0.19 0.22 5.34
CA HIS A 139 -0.71 1.31 5.73
C HIS A 139 -0.96 2.30 4.59
N VAL A 140 -1.30 1.79 3.41
CA VAL A 140 -1.62 2.60 2.22
C VAL A 140 -3.11 2.50 1.92
N GLU A 141 -3.72 3.57 1.44
CA GLU A 141 -5.11 3.59 0.95
C GLU A 141 -5.11 3.77 -0.57
N LEU A 142 -5.78 2.86 -1.28
CA LEU A 142 -5.74 2.76 -2.74
C LEU A 142 -7.15 2.66 -3.33
N TRP A 143 -7.50 3.59 -4.22
CA TRP A 143 -8.83 3.60 -4.86
C TRP A 143 -8.86 4.33 -6.21
N SER A 144 -9.94 4.20 -6.95
CA SER A 144 -10.23 5.03 -8.12
C SER A 144 -11.70 5.45 -8.12
N ASP A 145 -12.46 5.06 -9.14
CA ASP A 145 -13.90 5.19 -9.18
C ASP A 145 -14.52 4.00 -9.91
N LEU A 146 -15.85 3.89 -9.83
CA LEU A 146 -16.64 2.89 -10.54
C LEU A 146 -17.54 3.54 -11.61
N THR A 147 -17.17 4.74 -12.04
CA THR A 147 -17.93 5.52 -13.05
C THR A 147 -17.34 5.34 -14.45
N HIS A 148 -16.06 4.98 -14.55
CA HIS A 148 -15.42 4.57 -15.79
C HIS A 148 -15.56 3.06 -16.04
N ASP A 149 -15.26 2.62 -17.26
CA ASP A 149 -15.13 1.19 -17.57
C ASP A 149 -14.00 0.54 -16.74
N LYS A 150 -14.11 -0.77 -16.50
CA LYS A 150 -13.14 -1.57 -15.74
C LYS A 150 -11.70 -1.47 -16.23
N ASP A 151 -11.47 -1.11 -17.49
CA ASP A 151 -10.14 -1.02 -18.10
C ASP A 151 -9.66 0.43 -18.29
N TYR A 152 -10.41 1.44 -17.82
CA TYR A 152 -9.91 2.83 -17.80
C TYR A 152 -8.77 3.02 -16.81
N TYR A 153 -8.91 2.42 -15.62
CA TYR A 153 -7.83 2.26 -14.65
C TYR A 153 -7.29 0.83 -14.70
N ASP A 154 -6.08 0.57 -14.18
CA ASP A 154 -5.53 -0.78 -14.10
C ASP A 154 -5.49 -1.37 -12.69
N GLY A 155 -4.33 -1.63 -12.10
CA GLY A 155 -4.22 -2.16 -10.74
C GLY A 155 -3.88 -1.08 -9.71
N PRO A 156 -4.58 -0.96 -8.57
CA PRO A 156 -4.10 -0.15 -7.46
C PRO A 156 -2.75 -0.66 -6.95
N LEU A 157 -2.49 -1.97 -7.00
CA LEU A 157 -1.19 -2.54 -6.70
C LEU A 157 -0.95 -3.82 -7.52
N ASP A 158 -0.04 -3.77 -8.48
CA ASP A 158 0.28 -4.93 -9.33
C ASP A 158 1.74 -5.37 -9.15
N ILE A 159 1.93 -6.69 -9.00
CA ILE A 159 3.17 -7.37 -8.68
C ILE A 159 3.47 -8.37 -9.79
N THR A 160 4.47 -8.08 -10.62
CA THR A 160 4.71 -8.84 -11.87
C THR A 160 6.19 -9.05 -12.11
N HIS A 161 6.56 -9.94 -13.02
CA HIS A 161 7.95 -10.14 -13.40
C HIS A 161 8.82 -10.56 -12.20
N GLY A 162 8.45 -11.68 -11.56
CA GLY A 162 9.36 -12.38 -10.68
C GLY A 162 9.71 -11.69 -9.35
N VAL A 163 8.81 -10.86 -8.81
CA VAL A 163 9.04 -10.12 -7.54
C VAL A 163 9.22 -11.06 -6.36
N THR A 164 10.30 -10.87 -5.60
CA THR A 164 10.59 -11.68 -4.41
C THR A 164 10.63 -10.86 -3.12
N GLU A 165 10.43 -11.53 -1.98
CA GLU A 165 10.58 -10.92 -0.65
C GLU A 165 9.70 -9.68 -0.48
N MET A 166 8.45 -9.75 -0.95
CA MET A 166 7.51 -8.64 -0.88
C MET A 166 6.43 -8.88 0.18
N THR A 167 6.08 -7.82 0.89
CA THR A 167 4.95 -7.82 1.82
C THR A 167 4.02 -6.64 1.54
N VAL A 168 2.73 -6.92 1.44
CA VAL A 168 1.61 -5.98 1.36
C VAL A 168 0.80 -6.12 2.64
N SER A 169 0.88 -5.12 3.51
CA SER A 169 0.23 -5.18 4.83
C SER A 169 -0.60 -3.95 5.16
N TYR A 170 -1.74 -4.15 5.84
CA TYR A 170 -2.59 -3.03 6.28
C TYR A 170 -2.98 -2.07 5.15
N VAL A 171 -3.09 -2.55 3.91
CA VAL A 171 -3.53 -1.74 2.77
C VAL A 171 -5.05 -1.75 2.69
N HIS A 172 -5.66 -0.57 2.55
CA HIS A 172 -7.08 -0.39 2.29
C HIS A 172 -7.29 -0.26 0.78
N PHE A 173 -7.73 -1.34 0.14
CA PHE A 173 -8.16 -1.34 -1.25
C PHE A 173 -9.66 -1.08 -1.29
N HIS A 174 -10.09 0.01 -1.95
CA HIS A 174 -11.52 0.23 -2.10
C HIS A 174 -11.92 0.90 -3.42
N THR A 175 -13.19 0.71 -3.79
CA THR A 175 -13.81 1.41 -4.94
C THR A 175 -12.93 1.29 -6.21
N HIS A 176 -12.71 0.06 -6.65
CA HIS A 176 -11.86 -0.26 -7.79
C HIS A 176 -12.35 -1.52 -8.53
N TYR A 177 -12.11 -1.66 -9.83
CA TYR A 177 -12.51 -2.86 -10.58
C TYR A 177 -11.55 -4.05 -10.41
N LYS A 178 -10.25 -3.80 -10.53
CA LYS A 178 -9.17 -4.80 -10.40
C LYS A 178 -8.37 -4.45 -9.14
N GLY A 179 -8.26 -5.33 -8.15
CA GLY A 179 -7.66 -5.03 -6.84
C GLY A 179 -6.13 -5.13 -6.81
N THR A 180 -5.59 -6.34 -6.91
CA THR A 180 -4.14 -6.56 -6.92
C THR A 180 -3.80 -7.85 -7.65
N LEU A 181 -2.92 -7.72 -8.64
CA LEU A 181 -2.40 -8.82 -9.45
C LEU A 181 -1.05 -9.30 -8.91
N VAL A 182 -0.86 -10.63 -8.86
CA VAL A 182 0.42 -11.27 -8.60
C VAL A 182 0.69 -12.28 -9.72
N GLY A 183 1.65 -11.95 -10.59
CA GLY A 183 1.91 -12.68 -11.83
C GLY A 183 0.89 -12.34 -12.93
N HIS A 184 1.39 -11.86 -14.08
CA HIS A 184 0.57 -11.19 -15.08
C HIS A 184 0.08 -12.07 -16.23
N SER A 185 0.71 -13.22 -16.46
CA SER A 185 0.44 -14.07 -17.62
C SER A 185 0.73 -15.53 -17.32
N ASP A 186 -0.17 -16.42 -17.74
CA ASP A 186 0.00 -17.88 -17.64
C ASP A 186 1.19 -18.39 -18.49
N SER A 187 1.72 -17.56 -19.41
CA SER A 187 2.90 -17.89 -20.21
C SER A 187 4.22 -17.38 -19.61
N ASN A 188 4.22 -16.80 -18.40
CA ASN A 188 5.41 -16.21 -17.78
C ASN A 188 6.02 -17.07 -16.64
N SER A 189 5.77 -18.39 -16.64
CA SER A 189 6.21 -19.30 -15.57
C SER A 189 7.73 -19.35 -15.40
N SER A 190 8.51 -19.15 -16.48
CA SER A 190 9.98 -19.14 -16.45
C SER A 190 10.55 -18.07 -15.53
N GLU A 191 9.80 -16.99 -15.30
CA GLU A 191 10.16 -15.91 -14.40
C GLU A 191 9.34 -15.93 -13.11
N ASP A 192 8.02 -16.15 -13.19
CA ASP A 192 7.09 -15.88 -12.08
C ASP A 192 7.03 -17.01 -11.04
N THR A 193 7.61 -18.17 -11.30
CA THR A 193 7.74 -19.27 -10.29
C THR A 193 8.58 -18.87 -9.08
N LYS A 194 9.45 -17.85 -9.20
CA LYS A 194 10.23 -17.33 -8.07
C LYS A 194 9.47 -16.33 -7.21
N ILE A 195 8.27 -15.91 -7.60
CA ILE A 195 7.51 -14.89 -6.86
C ILE A 195 7.32 -15.30 -5.40
N THR A 196 7.55 -14.38 -4.47
CA THR A 196 7.31 -14.57 -3.03
C THR A 196 6.65 -13.33 -2.44
N VAL A 197 5.36 -13.44 -2.09
CA VAL A 197 4.54 -12.30 -1.67
C VAL A 197 3.69 -12.65 -0.45
N THR A 198 3.70 -11.77 0.55
CA THR A 198 2.74 -11.80 1.66
C THR A 198 1.66 -10.75 1.43
N CYS A 199 0.39 -11.13 1.53
CA CYS A 199 -0.75 -10.23 1.66
C CYS A 199 -1.39 -10.45 3.04
N ALA A 200 -1.16 -9.54 3.98
CA ALA A 200 -1.63 -9.68 5.37
C ALA A 200 -2.38 -8.46 5.89
N PHE A 201 -3.45 -8.65 6.66
CA PHE A 201 -4.16 -7.54 7.33
C PHE A 201 -4.74 -6.47 6.38
N ASN A 202 -4.90 -6.76 5.09
CA ASN A 202 -5.45 -5.80 4.14
C ASN A 202 -6.98 -5.77 4.22
N TYR A 203 -7.57 -4.63 3.88
CA TYR A 203 -9.01 -4.44 3.81
C TYR A 203 -9.43 -4.18 2.37
N PHE A 204 -10.28 -5.06 1.82
CA PHE A 204 -10.86 -4.93 0.50
C PHE A 204 -12.35 -4.58 0.63
N LYS A 205 -12.76 -3.43 0.07
CA LYS A 205 -14.15 -2.96 0.09
C LYS A 205 -14.59 -2.39 -1.26
N HIS A 206 -15.67 -2.88 -1.86
CA HIS A 206 -16.09 -2.47 -3.20
C HIS A 206 -15.00 -2.68 -4.27
N VAL A 207 -14.36 -3.85 -4.25
CA VAL A 207 -13.34 -4.25 -5.23
C VAL A 207 -13.85 -5.42 -6.06
N ASN A 208 -14.04 -5.21 -7.37
CA ASN A 208 -14.78 -6.16 -8.21
C ASN A 208 -14.00 -7.46 -8.55
N SER A 209 -12.68 -7.48 -8.51
CA SER A 209 -11.88 -8.67 -8.85
C SER A 209 -10.45 -8.55 -8.35
N ARG A 210 -9.65 -9.62 -8.46
CA ARG A 210 -8.23 -9.67 -8.08
C ARG A 210 -7.99 -9.30 -6.61
N THR A 211 -8.46 -10.11 -5.66
CA THR A 211 -8.31 -9.83 -4.22
C THR A 211 -7.62 -10.95 -3.42
N PRO A 212 -6.32 -11.25 -3.63
CA PRO A 212 -5.53 -11.01 -4.84
C PRO A 212 -5.89 -12.01 -5.98
N SER A 213 -5.42 -11.74 -7.20
CA SER A 213 -5.30 -12.77 -8.25
C SER A 213 -3.84 -13.21 -8.29
N PHE A 214 -3.58 -14.50 -8.09
CA PHE A 214 -2.23 -15.03 -7.86
C PHE A 214 -1.88 -16.13 -8.86
N ARG A 215 -0.69 -16.04 -9.47
CA ARG A 215 -0.12 -17.05 -10.37
C ARG A 215 1.26 -17.50 -9.93
N PHE A 216 1.52 -18.80 -10.08
CA PHE A 216 2.81 -19.48 -9.88
C PHE A 216 3.36 -19.46 -8.47
N GLY A 217 4.06 -18.39 -8.08
CA GLY A 217 4.96 -18.37 -6.92
C GLY A 217 4.31 -18.67 -5.56
N ARG A 218 5.03 -18.33 -4.50
CA ARG A 218 4.60 -18.64 -3.12
C ARG A 218 3.95 -17.43 -2.49
N GLY A 219 2.67 -17.57 -2.14
CA GLY A 219 1.87 -16.54 -1.50
C GLY A 219 1.50 -16.89 -0.05
N HIS A 220 1.72 -15.98 0.88
CA HIS A 220 1.11 -16.04 2.22
C HIS A 220 -0.05 -15.04 2.27
N ILE A 221 -1.29 -15.51 2.33
CA ILE A 221 -2.49 -14.66 2.33
C ILE A 221 -3.28 -14.94 3.60
N TYR A 222 -3.22 -14.04 4.59
CA TYR A 222 -3.85 -14.27 5.89
C TYR A 222 -4.37 -12.97 6.53
N ASN A 223 -5.37 -13.09 7.39
CA ASN A 223 -5.99 -11.98 8.14
C ASN A 223 -6.44 -10.79 7.26
N ASN A 224 -6.74 -11.00 5.98
CA ASN A 224 -7.35 -9.99 5.14
C ASN A 224 -8.87 -9.97 5.37
N VAL A 225 -9.46 -8.78 5.32
CA VAL A 225 -10.90 -8.58 5.39
C VAL A 225 -11.42 -8.30 3.98
N PHE A 226 -12.38 -9.10 3.54
CA PHE A 226 -13.09 -8.92 2.27
C PHE A 226 -14.55 -8.58 2.59
N ASP A 227 -14.94 -7.35 2.28
CA ASP A 227 -16.23 -6.77 2.66
C ASP A 227 -16.97 -6.24 1.43
N GLU A 228 -18.25 -5.89 1.57
CA GLU A 228 -19.16 -5.26 0.59
C GLU A 228 -18.72 -5.28 -0.89
N ARG A 229 -19.46 -5.99 -1.75
CA ARG A 229 -19.20 -6.07 -3.21
C ARG A 229 -17.76 -6.49 -3.57
N VAL A 230 -17.18 -7.39 -2.79
CA VAL A 230 -16.01 -8.17 -3.17
C VAL A 230 -16.49 -9.58 -3.50
N PRO A 231 -16.46 -10.03 -4.77
CA PRO A 231 -16.76 -11.42 -5.07
C PRO A 231 -15.72 -12.28 -4.36
N LEU A 232 -16.20 -13.26 -3.59
CA LEU A 232 -15.38 -14.15 -2.77
C LEU A 232 -14.64 -15.14 -3.69
N LEU A 233 -13.63 -14.65 -4.39
CA LEU A 233 -12.79 -15.41 -5.29
C LEU A 233 -11.34 -14.95 -5.14
N ILE A 234 -10.65 -15.52 -4.14
CA ILE A 234 -9.19 -15.58 -4.20
C ILE A 234 -8.88 -16.55 -5.35
N VAL A 235 -8.43 -16.02 -6.48
CA VAL A 235 -7.99 -16.85 -7.60
C VAL A 235 -6.55 -17.27 -7.31
N LEU A 236 -6.39 -18.48 -6.76
CA LEU A 236 -5.10 -19.13 -6.60
C LEU A 236 -4.90 -20.08 -7.79
N GLN A 237 -4.08 -19.69 -8.76
CA GLN A 237 -3.59 -20.58 -9.80
C GLN A 237 -2.21 -21.09 -9.37
N LEU A 238 -2.24 -22.03 -8.42
CA LEU A 238 -1.05 -22.75 -7.94
C LEU A 238 -0.83 -23.93 -8.88
N GLU A 239 0.09 -23.78 -9.83
CA GLU A 239 0.65 -24.91 -10.55
C GLU A 239 1.84 -25.42 -9.73
N CYS A 240 1.70 -26.63 -9.17
CA CYS A 240 2.76 -27.36 -8.47
C CYS A 240 3.92 -27.72 -9.39
#